data_AF-A0A259M252-F1
#
_entry.id   AF-A0A259M252-F1
#
_cell.length_a   1.000
_cell.length_b   1.000
_cell.length_c   1.000
_cell.angle_alpha   90.00
_cell.angle_beta   90.00
_cell.angle_gamma   90.00
#
_symmetry.space_group_name_H-M   'P 1'
#
loop_
_entity.id
_entity.type
_entity.pdbx_description
1 polymer ?
#
loop_
_entity_poly.entity_id
_entity_poly.type
_entity_poly.pdbx_seq_one_letter_code
_entity_poly.pdbx_strand_id
1 'polypeptide(L)'
;MVNRKFWAKFSLFFLALSAVGVPAMAQDGCGLRDVAQFQAAVLEPAEEATPAYLKRTAETFIADCPERFETREAHLIAARSAMDSGAAADAVAHYDSAIARGARLSPSQRLDQSVALLAAGDDREALEARNLAISEWLDALTARGMTDFDIRKSRGGIILAVNFPQAAPEAPVHALWLAVPDGPGLPAAAVLRADPMRASLRALRTGRTPAALTILERRTCRDARIIRETVQPAAVESFDRDATEAMRNYLRRPAGLMKTGPGEPLPSCLMPELMLPVPAAGY
;
A
#
# COMPACT_ATOMS: atom_id res chain seq x y z
N MET A 1 16.23 -1.69 26.28
CA MET A 1 16.13 -3.13 26.61
C MET A 1 14.67 -3.50 26.60
N VAL A 2 14.21 -4.21 25.56
CA VAL A 2 12.79 -4.55 25.37
C VAL A 2 12.63 -6.07 25.30
N ASN A 3 11.57 -6.51 25.96
CA ASN A 3 11.34 -7.82 26.53
C ASN A 3 10.85 -8.83 25.46
N ARG A 4 11.74 -9.75 25.05
CA ARG A 4 11.46 -10.85 24.10
C ARG A 4 10.87 -12.08 24.80
N LYS A 5 9.61 -12.05 25.24
CA LYS A 5 8.91 -13.29 25.68
C LYS A 5 7.40 -13.16 25.48
N PHE A 6 6.88 -13.56 24.33
CA PHE A 6 5.46 -13.90 24.22
C PHE A 6 5.10 -15.04 23.26
N TRP A 7 6.04 -15.59 22.48
CA TRP A 7 5.74 -16.72 21.60
C TRP A 7 6.61 -17.92 21.97
N ALA A 8 6.29 -18.51 23.12
CA ALA A 8 6.75 -19.84 23.50
C ALA A 8 5.54 -20.57 24.07
N LYS A 9 4.95 -21.45 23.25
CA LYS A 9 4.18 -22.65 23.62
C LYS A 9 3.44 -23.14 22.38
N PHE A 10 4.04 -24.09 21.66
CA PHE A 10 3.36 -25.24 21.07
C PHE A 10 4.45 -26.18 20.53
N SER A 11 4.97 -27.02 21.42
CA SER A 11 5.76 -28.18 21.06
C SER A 11 5.20 -29.34 21.85
N LEU A 12 4.64 -30.32 21.15
CA LEU A 12 4.62 -31.75 21.49
C LEU A 12 3.64 -32.45 20.57
N PHE A 13 4.17 -33.11 19.54
CA PHE A 13 3.73 -34.47 19.19
C PHE A 13 4.88 -35.13 18.42
N PHE A 14 5.66 -35.92 19.15
CA PHE A 14 6.64 -36.85 18.59
C PHE A 14 5.86 -38.07 18.06
N LEU A 15 5.99 -38.36 16.78
CA LEU A 15 5.77 -39.70 16.24
C LEU A 15 7.06 -40.11 15.53
N ALA A 16 7.83 -40.95 16.21
CA ALA A 16 8.92 -41.68 15.62
C ALA A 16 8.34 -42.74 14.66
N LEU A 17 8.55 -42.55 13.36
CA LEU A 17 8.42 -43.62 12.38
C LEU A 17 9.80 -43.91 11.79
N SER A 18 10.35 -45.06 12.17
CA SER A 18 11.54 -45.65 11.57
C SER A 18 11.24 -46.02 10.11
N ALA A 19 11.70 -45.21 9.16
CA ALA A 19 11.62 -45.54 7.74
C ALA A 19 12.93 -46.17 7.29
N VAL A 20 12.84 -47.46 6.97
CA VAL A 20 13.85 -48.23 6.23
C VAL A 20 14.21 -47.49 4.95
N GLY A 21 15.51 -47.39 4.68
CA GLY A 21 16.07 -46.69 3.53
C GLY A 21 15.47 -47.19 2.22
N VAL A 22 14.65 -46.33 1.62
CA VAL A 22 14.47 -46.26 0.17
C VAL A 22 15.34 -45.08 -0.26
N PRO A 23 16.24 -45.21 -1.23
CA PRO A 23 16.89 -44.03 -1.78
C PRO A 23 15.78 -43.17 -2.36
N ALA A 24 15.44 -42.10 -1.65
CA ALA A 24 14.70 -41.00 -2.24
C ALA A 24 15.58 -40.51 -3.37
N MET A 25 15.21 -40.86 -4.60
CA MET A 25 15.61 -40.06 -5.74
C MET A 25 15.13 -38.66 -5.40
N ALA A 26 16.05 -37.79 -4.98
CA ALA A 26 15.81 -36.38 -4.90
C ALA A 26 15.26 -35.99 -6.27
N GLN A 27 13.99 -35.60 -6.33
CA GLN A 27 13.52 -34.85 -7.48
C GLN A 27 14.43 -33.62 -7.51
N ASP A 28 15.24 -33.50 -8.57
CA ASP A 28 16.02 -32.32 -8.90
C ASP A 28 15.05 -31.14 -9.05
N GLY A 29 14.73 -30.50 -7.93
CA GLY A 29 13.68 -29.50 -7.83
C GLY A 29 13.87 -28.64 -6.60
N CYS A 30 13.53 -27.37 -6.75
CA CYS A 30 13.62 -26.37 -5.69
C CYS A 30 12.86 -26.80 -4.42
N GLY A 31 13.58 -26.83 -3.30
CA GLY A 31 13.10 -27.31 -2.01
C GLY A 31 12.82 -26.19 -1.02
N LEU A 32 12.40 -26.56 0.20
CA LEU A 32 12.15 -25.59 1.29
C LEU A 32 13.39 -24.81 1.70
N ARG A 33 14.60 -25.36 1.45
CA ARG A 33 15.86 -24.66 1.71
C ARG A 33 16.03 -23.45 0.80
N ASP A 34 15.71 -23.58 -0.48
CA ASP A 34 15.83 -22.50 -1.46
C ASP A 34 14.81 -21.39 -1.17
N VAL A 35 13.59 -21.78 -0.77
CA VAL A 35 12.58 -20.84 -0.26
C VAL A 35 13.09 -20.07 0.97
N ALA A 36 13.66 -20.78 1.95
CA ALA A 36 14.20 -20.15 3.16
C ALA A 36 15.37 -19.21 2.84
N GLN A 37 16.22 -19.57 1.87
CA GLN A 37 17.32 -18.72 1.41
C GLN A 37 16.80 -17.46 0.71
N PHE A 38 15.80 -17.59 -0.16
CA PHE A 38 15.15 -16.45 -0.79
C PHE A 38 14.50 -15.51 0.25
N GLN A 39 13.73 -16.06 1.19
CA GLN A 39 13.10 -15.27 2.25
C GLN A 39 14.14 -14.57 3.14
N ALA A 40 15.22 -15.27 3.50
CA ALA A 40 16.31 -14.67 4.26
C ALA A 40 16.99 -13.55 3.47
N ALA A 41 17.24 -13.73 2.17
CA ALA A 41 17.86 -12.71 1.33
C ALA A 41 17.00 -11.44 1.18
N VAL A 42 15.67 -11.57 1.27
CA VAL A 42 14.73 -10.43 1.24
C VAL A 42 14.62 -9.75 2.62
N LEU A 43 14.53 -10.52 3.70
CA LEU A 43 14.28 -9.99 5.05
C LEU A 43 15.55 -9.49 5.76
N GLU A 44 16.66 -10.16 5.53
CA GLU A 44 17.96 -9.90 6.14
C GLU A 44 19.03 -9.83 5.05
N PRO A 45 19.00 -8.77 4.22
CA PRO A 45 19.87 -8.67 3.06
C PRO A 45 21.33 -8.52 3.50
N ALA A 46 22.21 -9.25 2.83
CA ALA A 46 23.66 -9.23 3.11
C ALA A 46 24.33 -7.92 2.66
N GLU A 47 23.66 -7.16 1.79
CA GLU A 47 24.04 -5.83 1.31
C GLU A 47 22.87 -4.84 1.46
N GLU A 48 23.07 -3.58 1.07
CA GLU A 48 21.98 -2.61 1.06
C GLU A 48 20.82 -3.09 0.16
N ALA A 49 19.60 -3.08 0.71
CA ALA A 49 18.38 -3.57 0.08
C ALA A 49 17.87 -2.65 -1.05
N THR A 50 18.71 -2.44 -2.06
CA THR A 50 18.36 -1.60 -3.22
C THR A 50 17.29 -2.28 -4.09
N PRO A 51 16.50 -1.52 -4.87
CA PRO A 51 15.57 -2.11 -5.83
C PRO A 51 16.26 -3.07 -6.81
N ALA A 52 17.51 -2.78 -7.22
CA ALA A 52 18.28 -3.66 -8.08
C ALA A 52 18.64 -4.99 -7.40
N TYR A 53 19.01 -4.95 -6.12
CA TYR A 53 19.25 -6.18 -5.34
C TYR A 53 17.98 -7.02 -5.21
N LEU A 54 16.87 -6.39 -4.81
CA LEU A 54 15.59 -7.09 -4.62
C LEU A 54 15.06 -7.69 -5.94
N LYS A 55 15.19 -6.95 -7.06
CA LYS A 55 14.85 -7.47 -8.40
C LYS A 55 15.66 -8.71 -8.72
N ARG A 56 17.00 -8.64 -8.63
CA ARG A 56 17.89 -9.79 -8.94
C ARG A 56 17.59 -11.00 -8.06
N THR A 57 17.42 -10.80 -6.76
CA THR A 57 17.10 -11.87 -5.81
C THR A 57 15.78 -12.55 -6.15
N ALA A 58 14.74 -11.76 -6.47
CA ALA A 58 13.45 -12.28 -6.89
C ALA A 58 13.51 -13.00 -8.25
N GLU A 59 14.15 -12.42 -9.25
CA GLU A 59 14.28 -13.01 -10.59
C GLU A 59 15.10 -14.29 -10.59
N THR A 60 16.17 -14.36 -9.78
CA THR A 60 16.95 -15.59 -9.58
C THR A 60 16.06 -16.69 -9.01
N PHE A 61 15.29 -16.39 -7.94
CA PHE A 61 14.37 -17.36 -7.38
C PHE A 61 13.27 -17.79 -8.38
N ILE A 62 12.71 -16.85 -9.16
CA ILE A 62 11.72 -17.17 -10.20
C ILE A 62 12.31 -18.15 -11.24
N ALA A 63 13.56 -17.94 -11.64
CA ALA A 63 14.25 -18.78 -12.63
C ALA A 63 14.61 -20.17 -12.08
N ASP A 64 15.12 -20.23 -10.85
CA ASP A 64 15.56 -21.47 -10.22
C ASP A 64 14.38 -22.32 -9.70
N CYS A 65 13.28 -21.66 -9.34
CA CYS A 65 12.14 -22.26 -8.65
C CYS A 65 10.78 -21.92 -9.29
N PRO A 66 10.58 -22.10 -10.61
CA PRO A 66 9.42 -21.56 -11.31
C PRO A 66 8.07 -22.15 -10.87
N GLU A 67 8.03 -23.38 -10.36
CA GLU A 67 6.79 -24.07 -9.96
C GLU A 67 6.46 -23.92 -8.46
N ARG A 68 7.29 -23.19 -7.71
CA ARG A 68 7.05 -22.96 -6.28
C ARG A 68 5.86 -22.04 -6.06
N PHE A 69 5.15 -22.29 -4.97
CA PHE A 69 4.05 -21.43 -4.54
C PHE A 69 4.54 -20.03 -4.18
N GLU A 70 5.75 -19.94 -3.61
CA GLU A 70 6.40 -18.70 -3.19
C GLU A 70 6.84 -17.82 -4.38
N THR A 71 6.88 -18.37 -5.60
CA THR A 71 7.23 -17.64 -6.83
C THR A 71 6.27 -16.49 -7.12
N ARG A 72 5.01 -16.60 -6.67
CA ARG A 72 4.06 -15.49 -6.75
C ARG A 72 4.51 -14.27 -5.92
N GLU A 73 5.12 -14.49 -4.74
CA GLU A 73 5.64 -13.42 -3.89
C GLU A 73 6.91 -12.83 -4.49
N ALA A 74 7.79 -13.67 -5.04
CA ALA A 74 8.95 -13.21 -5.79
C ALA A 74 8.54 -12.29 -6.96
N HIS A 75 7.50 -12.65 -7.71
CA HIS A 75 6.95 -11.76 -8.74
C HIS A 75 6.45 -10.41 -8.16
N LEU A 76 5.82 -10.38 -6.98
CA LEU A 76 5.41 -9.11 -6.37
C LEU A 76 6.60 -8.23 -5.95
N ILE A 77 7.68 -8.84 -5.44
CA ILE A 77 8.93 -8.12 -5.12
C ILE A 77 9.59 -7.58 -6.40
N ALA A 78 9.64 -8.40 -7.44
CA ALA A 78 10.18 -7.99 -8.74
C ALA A 78 9.34 -6.88 -9.38
N ALA A 79 8.01 -6.95 -9.30
CA ALA A 79 7.10 -5.91 -9.75
C ALA A 79 7.35 -4.58 -9.04
N ARG A 80 7.48 -4.60 -7.70
CA ARG A 80 7.79 -3.40 -6.93
C ARG A 80 9.17 -2.82 -7.27
N SER A 81 10.15 -3.69 -7.46
CA SER A 81 11.50 -3.26 -7.85
C SER A 81 11.53 -2.66 -9.28
N ALA A 82 10.70 -3.19 -10.18
CA ALA A 82 10.50 -2.64 -11.52
C ALA A 82 9.82 -1.25 -11.47
N MET A 83 8.84 -1.07 -10.58
CA MET A 83 8.24 0.25 -10.30
C MET A 83 9.29 1.26 -9.86
N ASP A 84 10.12 0.90 -8.88
CA ASP A 84 11.15 1.78 -8.32
C ASP A 84 12.27 2.11 -9.32
N SER A 85 12.45 1.30 -10.37
CA SER A 85 13.40 1.54 -11.47
C SER A 85 12.78 2.19 -12.71
N GLY A 86 11.47 2.48 -12.70
CA GLY A 86 10.79 3.10 -13.83
C GLY A 86 10.37 2.14 -14.95
N ALA A 87 10.56 0.83 -14.78
CA ALA A 87 10.30 -0.20 -15.78
C ALA A 87 8.82 -0.64 -15.77
N ALA A 88 7.95 0.18 -16.37
CA ALA A 88 6.50 -0.03 -16.37
C ALA A 88 6.06 -1.40 -16.91
N ALA A 89 6.53 -1.77 -18.11
CA ALA A 89 6.13 -3.02 -18.75
C ALA A 89 6.59 -4.25 -17.94
N ASP A 90 7.81 -4.21 -17.38
CA ASP A 90 8.33 -5.26 -16.49
C ASP A 90 7.45 -5.39 -15.22
N ALA A 91 7.05 -4.25 -14.63
CA ALA A 91 6.19 -4.24 -13.45
C ALA A 91 4.82 -4.88 -13.75
N VAL A 92 4.19 -4.51 -14.88
CA VAL A 92 2.93 -5.11 -15.34
C VAL A 92 3.08 -6.63 -15.52
N ALA A 93 4.11 -7.07 -16.25
CA ALA A 93 4.34 -8.50 -16.51
C ALA A 93 4.51 -9.31 -15.22
N HIS A 94 5.18 -8.75 -14.21
CA HIS A 94 5.33 -9.39 -12.92
C HIS A 94 4.05 -9.40 -12.08
N TYR A 95 3.26 -8.32 -12.06
CA TYR A 95 1.94 -8.34 -11.42
C TYR A 95 1.03 -9.41 -12.04
N ASP A 96 0.97 -9.48 -13.37
CA ASP A 96 0.15 -10.46 -14.08
C ASP A 96 0.63 -11.89 -13.81
N SER A 97 1.94 -12.12 -13.78
CA SER A 97 2.52 -13.42 -13.42
C SER A 97 2.19 -13.82 -11.99
N ALA A 98 2.23 -12.88 -11.03
CA ALA A 98 1.83 -13.14 -9.66
C ALA A 98 0.33 -13.51 -9.57
N ILE A 99 -0.54 -12.76 -10.25
CA ILE A 99 -2.00 -12.98 -10.28
C ILE A 99 -2.33 -14.33 -10.92
N ALA A 100 -1.71 -14.67 -12.06
CA ALA A 100 -1.89 -15.95 -12.74
C ALA A 100 -1.51 -17.14 -11.85
N ARG A 101 -0.58 -16.93 -10.91
CA ARG A 101 -0.15 -17.90 -9.88
C ARG A 101 -0.98 -17.82 -8.59
N GLY A 102 -2.11 -17.13 -8.61
CA GLY A 102 -3.04 -17.04 -7.48
C GLY A 102 -2.63 -16.05 -6.38
N ALA A 103 -1.79 -15.06 -6.67
CA ALA A 103 -1.58 -13.96 -5.73
C ALA A 103 -2.85 -13.11 -5.62
N ARG A 104 -3.27 -12.83 -4.38
CA ARG A 104 -4.30 -11.82 -4.09
C ARG A 104 -3.60 -10.52 -3.73
N LEU A 105 -3.69 -9.54 -4.62
CA LEU A 105 -3.12 -8.21 -4.37
C LEU A 105 -3.90 -7.50 -3.26
N SER A 106 -3.20 -6.81 -2.37
CA SER A 106 -3.82 -5.84 -1.47
C SER A 106 -4.32 -4.62 -2.25
N PRO A 107 -5.25 -3.81 -1.68
CA PRO A 107 -5.64 -2.54 -2.30
C PRO A 107 -4.45 -1.63 -2.63
N SER A 108 -3.43 -1.55 -1.78
CA SER A 108 -2.21 -0.79 -2.07
C SER A 108 -1.44 -1.33 -3.27
N GLN A 109 -1.28 -2.66 -3.36
CA GLN A 109 -0.62 -3.30 -4.51
C GLN A 109 -1.42 -3.13 -5.80
N ARG A 110 -2.75 -3.10 -5.74
CA ARG A 110 -3.60 -2.79 -6.91
C ARG A 110 -3.50 -1.35 -7.36
N LEU A 111 -3.32 -0.40 -6.43
CA LEU A 111 -3.00 0.98 -6.80
C LEU A 111 -1.63 1.07 -7.48
N ASP A 112 -0.62 0.37 -6.97
CA ASP A 112 0.70 0.29 -7.64
C ASP A 112 0.59 -0.36 -9.03
N GLN A 113 -0.20 -1.44 -9.18
CA GLN A 113 -0.48 -2.06 -10.47
C GLN A 113 -1.17 -1.06 -11.43
N SER A 114 -2.15 -0.29 -10.96
CA SER A 114 -2.80 0.76 -11.75
C SER A 114 -1.81 1.80 -12.24
N VAL A 115 -0.84 2.20 -11.41
CA VAL A 115 0.25 3.10 -11.82
C VAL A 115 1.10 2.45 -12.91
N ALA A 116 1.50 1.19 -12.76
CA ALA A 116 2.29 0.47 -13.76
C ALA A 116 1.57 0.39 -15.11
N LEU A 117 0.28 0.05 -15.09
CA LEU A 117 -0.59 -0.05 -16.29
C LEU A 117 -0.75 1.30 -16.98
N LEU A 118 -1.04 2.38 -16.24
CA LEU A 118 -1.04 3.73 -16.82
C LEU A 118 0.32 4.08 -17.46
N ALA A 119 1.42 3.61 -16.88
CA ALA A 119 2.76 3.93 -17.35
C ALA A 119 3.10 3.16 -18.63
N ALA A 120 2.55 1.95 -18.76
CA ALA A 120 2.63 1.13 -19.96
C ALA A 120 1.67 1.58 -21.08
N GLY A 121 0.67 2.42 -20.76
CA GLY A 121 -0.35 2.90 -21.70
C GLY A 121 -1.64 2.06 -21.72
N ASP A 122 -1.78 1.16 -20.75
CA ASP A 122 -2.94 0.25 -20.60
C ASP A 122 -4.04 0.92 -19.75
N ASP A 123 -4.60 2.01 -20.28
CA ASP A 123 -5.49 2.92 -19.55
C ASP A 123 -6.75 2.24 -18.99
N ARG A 124 -7.32 1.28 -19.72
CA ARG A 124 -8.55 0.57 -19.32
C ARG A 124 -8.28 -0.40 -18.17
N GLU A 125 -7.23 -1.19 -18.30
CA GLU A 125 -6.77 -2.14 -17.30
C GLU A 125 -6.35 -1.40 -16.03
N ALA A 126 -5.71 -0.23 -16.16
CA ALA A 126 -5.37 0.59 -15.03
C ALA A 126 -6.61 1.10 -14.27
N LEU A 127 -7.64 1.52 -15.00
CA LEU A 127 -8.92 1.92 -14.43
C LEU A 127 -9.58 0.77 -13.65
N GLU A 128 -9.56 -0.43 -14.22
CA GLU A 128 -10.09 -1.65 -13.60
C GLU A 128 -9.33 -1.99 -12.31
N ALA A 129 -7.99 -2.02 -12.35
CA ALA A 129 -7.15 -2.29 -11.19
C ALA A 129 -7.41 -1.29 -10.04
N ARG A 130 -7.50 0.01 -10.36
CA ARG A 130 -7.81 1.07 -9.39
C ARG A 130 -9.18 0.89 -8.76
N ASN A 131 -10.20 0.65 -9.58
CA ASN A 131 -11.58 0.51 -9.08
C ASN A 131 -11.72 -0.74 -8.22
N LEU A 132 -11.02 -1.82 -8.58
CA LEU A 132 -10.98 -3.03 -7.76
C LEU A 132 -10.28 -2.77 -6.42
N ALA A 133 -9.19 -2.00 -6.39
CA ALA A 133 -8.55 -1.58 -5.14
C ALA A 133 -9.51 -0.84 -4.21
N ILE A 134 -10.27 0.12 -4.76
CA ILE A 134 -11.22 0.94 -4.00
C ILE A 134 -12.40 0.08 -3.54
N SER A 135 -12.92 -0.81 -4.38
CA SER A 135 -14.01 -1.73 -4.02
C SER A 135 -13.59 -2.66 -2.89
N GLU A 136 -12.43 -3.32 -3.00
CA GLU A 136 -11.92 -4.21 -1.95
C GLU A 136 -11.67 -3.47 -0.62
N TRP A 137 -11.24 -2.21 -0.70
CA TRP A 137 -11.11 -1.35 0.47
C TRP A 137 -12.47 -1.03 1.10
N LEU A 138 -13.48 -0.65 0.31
CA LEU A 138 -14.85 -0.41 0.80
C LEU A 138 -15.46 -1.68 1.40
N ASP A 139 -15.22 -2.84 0.81
CA ASP A 139 -15.64 -4.15 1.35
C ASP A 139 -14.97 -4.42 2.70
N ALA A 140 -13.69 -4.12 2.83
CA ALA A 140 -12.95 -4.27 4.10
C ALA A 140 -13.47 -3.31 5.18
N LEU A 141 -13.84 -2.07 4.82
CA LEU A 141 -14.48 -1.12 5.74
C LEU A 141 -15.85 -1.62 6.19
N THR A 142 -16.67 -2.07 5.24
CA THR A 142 -18.00 -2.62 5.49
C THR A 142 -17.92 -3.84 6.41
N ALA A 143 -16.97 -4.75 6.16
CA ALA A 143 -16.73 -5.92 7.00
C ALA A 143 -16.28 -5.57 8.44
N ARG A 144 -15.75 -4.35 8.66
CA ARG A 144 -15.43 -3.81 10.00
C ARG A 144 -16.56 -2.95 10.60
N GLY A 145 -17.76 -3.00 10.01
CA GLY A 145 -18.93 -2.27 10.49
C GLY A 145 -18.93 -0.78 10.13
N MET A 146 -18.04 -0.33 9.23
CA MET A 146 -18.01 1.04 8.75
C MET A 146 -18.86 1.13 7.48
N THR A 147 -20.16 1.36 7.66
CA THR A 147 -21.14 1.40 6.56
C THR A 147 -21.50 2.80 6.11
N ASP A 148 -21.16 3.82 6.91
CA ASP A 148 -21.59 5.20 6.67
C ASP A 148 -20.51 5.97 5.90
N PHE A 149 -20.55 5.82 4.58
CA PHE A 149 -19.79 6.66 3.64
C PHE A 149 -20.73 7.43 2.71
N ASP A 150 -20.38 8.68 2.41
CA ASP A 150 -21.15 9.56 1.55
C ASP A 150 -20.49 9.63 0.16
N ILE A 151 -21.27 9.36 -0.89
CA ILE A 151 -20.81 9.39 -2.28
C ILE A 151 -21.33 10.65 -2.96
N ARG A 152 -20.41 11.56 -3.28
CA ARG A 152 -20.73 12.84 -3.91
C ARG A 152 -20.29 12.84 -5.35
N LYS A 153 -21.24 13.00 -6.27
CA LYS A 153 -20.93 13.21 -7.70
C LYS A 153 -20.22 14.55 -7.90
N SER A 154 -19.22 14.56 -8.77
CA SER A 154 -18.49 15.75 -9.20
C SER A 154 -18.25 15.69 -10.71
N ARG A 155 -17.88 16.81 -11.32
CA ARG A 155 -17.37 16.79 -12.69
C ARG A 155 -16.05 16.02 -12.71
N GLY A 156 -15.98 14.96 -13.52
CA GLY A 156 -14.78 14.16 -13.74
C GLY A 156 -14.56 13.02 -12.75
N GLY A 157 -15.54 12.70 -11.89
CA GLY A 157 -15.43 11.60 -10.94
C GLY A 157 -16.41 11.67 -9.78
N ILE A 158 -16.14 10.86 -8.76
CA ILE A 158 -16.84 10.85 -7.48
C ILE A 158 -15.90 11.23 -6.34
N ILE A 159 -16.48 11.69 -5.24
CA ILE A 159 -15.80 11.90 -3.97
C ILE A 159 -16.46 10.99 -2.94
N LEU A 160 -15.70 10.05 -2.39
CA LEU A 160 -16.12 9.21 -1.28
C LEU A 160 -15.68 9.87 0.02
N ALA A 161 -16.62 10.30 0.85
CA ALA A 161 -16.35 10.84 2.17
C ALA A 161 -16.59 9.75 3.23
N VAL A 162 -15.56 9.43 4.00
CA VAL A 162 -15.59 8.41 5.05
C VAL A 162 -15.19 9.06 6.37
N ASN A 163 -16.05 8.93 7.37
CA ASN A 163 -15.70 9.24 8.75
C ASN A 163 -15.28 7.94 9.43
N PHE A 164 -14.21 7.95 10.21
CA PHE A 164 -13.76 6.78 10.95
C PHE A 164 -14.17 6.94 12.42
N PRO A 165 -15.34 6.39 12.82
CA PRO A 165 -15.81 6.44 14.20
C PRO A 165 -15.03 5.43 15.04
N GLN A 166 -13.74 5.66 15.25
CA GLN A 166 -12.98 4.98 16.30
C GLN A 166 -12.15 6.00 17.07
N ALA A 167 -12.63 6.24 18.29
CA ALA A 167 -12.15 7.15 19.31
C ALA A 167 -10.81 6.73 19.95
N ALA A 168 -9.90 6.09 19.21
CA ALA A 168 -8.53 5.91 19.66
C ALA A 168 -7.75 7.20 19.35
N PRO A 169 -7.14 7.87 20.34
CA PRO A 169 -6.25 9.02 20.11
C PRO A 169 -5.09 8.72 19.15
N GLU A 170 -4.77 7.43 18.99
CA GLU A 170 -3.72 6.87 18.14
C GLU A 170 -4.21 6.55 16.71
N ALA A 171 -5.49 6.72 16.40
CA ALA A 171 -6.02 6.42 15.07
C ALA A 171 -5.35 7.33 14.02
N PRO A 172 -4.67 6.77 13.01
CA PRO A 172 -3.84 7.55 12.10
C PRO A 172 -4.66 8.45 11.15
N VAL A 173 -5.96 8.20 11.02
CA VAL A 173 -6.89 8.96 10.17
C VAL A 173 -8.24 9.08 10.88
N HIS A 174 -8.75 10.31 11.02
CA HIS A 174 -10.08 10.59 11.59
C HIS A 174 -11.16 10.64 10.51
N ALA A 175 -10.83 11.19 9.34
CA ALA A 175 -11.73 11.26 8.20
C ALA A 175 -10.95 11.31 6.88
N LEU A 176 -11.61 10.88 5.80
CA LEU A 176 -11.04 10.79 4.46
C LEU A 176 -12.06 11.29 3.43
N TRP A 177 -11.58 12.07 2.46
CA TRP A 177 -12.31 12.34 1.22
C TRP A 177 -11.48 11.82 0.05
N LEU A 178 -11.91 10.72 -0.55
CA LEU A 178 -11.23 10.08 -1.68
C LEU A 178 -11.85 10.53 -3.00
N ALA A 179 -11.10 11.25 -3.82
CA ALA A 179 -11.45 11.58 -5.19
C ALA A 179 -11.11 10.41 -6.12
N VAL A 180 -12.12 9.89 -6.81
CA VAL A 180 -12.01 8.77 -7.76
C VAL A 180 -12.38 9.28 -9.15
N PRO A 181 -11.42 9.40 -10.10
CA PRO A 181 -11.70 9.89 -11.45
C PRO A 181 -12.60 8.96 -12.28
N ASP A 182 -13.44 9.50 -13.16
CA ASP A 182 -14.23 8.67 -14.10
C ASP A 182 -13.34 8.03 -15.19
N GLY A 183 -12.27 8.72 -15.58
CA GLY A 183 -11.35 8.31 -16.65
C GLY A 183 -10.01 7.74 -16.16
N PRO A 184 -9.04 7.56 -17.07
CA PRO A 184 -7.69 7.13 -16.73
C PRO A 184 -7.04 8.21 -15.84
N GLY A 185 -6.76 7.83 -14.61
CA GLY A 185 -6.25 8.75 -13.60
C GLY A 185 -6.20 8.09 -12.24
N LEU A 186 -5.20 8.48 -11.46
CA LEU A 186 -4.99 7.96 -10.12
C LEU A 186 -5.92 8.67 -9.12
N PRO A 187 -6.28 8.01 -8.01
CA PRO A 187 -7.08 8.65 -6.97
C PRO A 187 -6.26 9.71 -6.20
N ALA A 188 -6.97 10.59 -5.51
CA ALA A 188 -6.37 11.47 -4.52
C ALA A 188 -7.20 11.45 -3.24
N ALA A 189 -6.57 11.70 -2.10
CA ALA A 189 -7.21 11.69 -0.80
C ALA A 189 -7.01 13.04 -0.11
N ALA A 190 -8.03 13.60 0.54
CA ALA A 190 -7.84 14.54 1.63
C ALA A 190 -7.96 13.77 2.94
N VAL A 191 -6.90 13.77 3.74
CA VAL A 191 -6.79 12.96 4.96
C VAL A 191 -6.77 13.90 6.16
N LEU A 192 -7.71 13.72 7.09
CA LEU A 192 -7.73 14.42 8.37
C LEU A 192 -7.06 13.55 9.43
N ARG A 193 -5.98 14.05 10.04
CA ARG A 193 -5.22 13.31 11.06
C ARG A 193 -4.52 14.22 12.06
N ALA A 194 -4.17 13.67 13.21
CA ALA A 194 -3.19 14.28 14.10
C ALA A 194 -1.78 14.27 13.47
N ASP A 195 -0.96 15.30 13.76
CA ASP A 195 0.45 15.37 13.37
C ASP A 195 1.36 15.75 14.56
N PRO A 196 1.67 14.79 15.45
CA PRO A 196 2.46 15.05 16.66
C PRO A 196 3.92 15.42 16.34
N MET A 197 4.48 14.90 15.24
CA MET A 197 5.84 15.23 14.82
C MET A 197 5.94 16.71 14.45
N ARG A 198 5.03 17.22 13.61
CA ARG A 198 4.98 18.63 13.24
C ARG A 198 4.67 19.52 14.45
N ALA A 199 3.76 19.10 15.33
CA ALA A 199 3.50 19.80 16.60
C ALA A 199 4.78 19.94 17.44
N SER A 200 5.56 18.86 17.57
CA SER A 200 6.82 18.84 18.31
C SER A 200 7.88 19.74 17.67
N LEU A 201 8.03 19.71 16.35
CA LEU A 201 8.96 20.59 15.62
C LEU A 201 8.62 22.08 15.79
N ARG A 202 7.33 22.43 15.82
CA ARG A 202 6.88 23.81 16.10
C ARG A 202 7.19 24.24 17.53
N ALA A 203 6.95 23.35 18.49
CA ALA A 203 7.24 23.56 19.90
C ALA A 203 8.74 23.85 20.11
N LEU A 204 9.61 23.03 19.51
CA LEU A 204 11.06 23.23 19.55
C LEU A 204 11.50 24.59 18.96
N ARG A 205 10.92 25.01 17.83
CA ARG A 205 11.24 26.30 17.21
C ARG A 205 10.77 27.52 18.00
N THR A 206 9.72 27.36 18.80
CA THR A 206 9.07 28.48 19.52
C THR A 206 9.37 28.50 21.02
N GLY A 207 10.08 27.49 21.54
CA GLY A 207 10.34 27.33 22.97
C GLY A 207 9.08 27.06 23.80
N ARG A 208 8.01 26.56 23.16
CA ARG A 208 6.72 26.28 23.81
C ARG A 208 6.51 24.78 23.98
N THR A 209 5.49 24.39 24.74
CA THR A 209 5.04 23.00 24.80
C THR A 209 4.31 22.60 23.52
N PRO A 210 4.42 21.34 23.05
CA PRO A 210 3.66 20.85 21.91
C PRO A 210 2.15 20.95 22.16
N ALA A 211 1.46 21.74 21.34
CA ALA A 211 0.01 21.75 21.29
C ALA A 211 -0.48 20.64 20.34
N ALA A 212 -1.65 20.07 20.62
CA ALA A 212 -2.29 19.14 19.69
C ALA A 212 -2.48 19.82 18.32
N LEU A 213 -2.06 19.15 17.25
CA LEU A 213 -2.15 19.66 15.88
C LEU A 213 -2.90 18.65 15.02
N THR A 214 -4.02 19.09 14.47
CA THR A 214 -4.78 18.34 13.46
C THR A 214 -4.55 18.98 12.11
N ILE A 215 -4.25 18.17 11.10
CA ILE A 215 -4.03 18.62 9.74
C ILE A 215 -5.02 17.95 8.79
N LEU A 216 -5.45 18.72 7.78
CA LEU A 216 -6.08 18.21 6.58
C LEU A 216 -5.04 18.24 5.46
N GLU A 217 -4.58 17.07 5.04
CA GLU A 217 -3.52 16.90 4.04
C GLU A 217 -4.09 16.29 2.76
N ARG A 218 -3.90 16.98 1.63
CA ARG A 218 -4.14 16.39 0.31
C ARG A 218 -2.98 15.47 -0.02
N ARG A 219 -3.31 14.26 -0.43
CA ARG A 219 -2.38 13.24 -0.92
C ARG A 219 -2.76 12.79 -2.31
N THR A 220 -1.74 12.68 -3.13
CA THR A 220 -1.79 12.08 -4.46
C THR A 220 -0.69 11.04 -4.53
N CYS A 221 -0.61 10.29 -5.63
CA CYS A 221 0.48 9.34 -5.76
C CYS A 221 1.86 9.98 -6.00
N ARG A 222 1.95 11.32 -6.04
CA ARG A 222 3.19 12.07 -6.31
C ARG A 222 3.55 13.10 -5.26
N ASP A 223 2.56 13.62 -4.56
CA ASP A 223 2.69 14.80 -3.71
C ASP A 223 1.76 14.70 -2.51
N ALA A 224 2.21 15.30 -1.41
CA ALA A 224 1.45 15.51 -0.19
C ALA A 224 1.52 16.99 0.19
N ARG A 225 0.36 17.63 0.33
CA ARG A 225 0.23 19.05 0.63
C ARG A 225 -0.80 19.29 1.71
N ILE A 226 -0.40 19.97 2.78
CA ILE A 226 -1.34 20.44 3.82
C ILE A 226 -2.24 21.52 3.23
N ILE A 227 -3.55 21.28 3.29
CA ILE A 227 -4.60 22.22 2.88
C ILE A 227 -4.92 23.14 4.05
N ARG A 228 -5.06 22.56 5.25
CA ARG A 228 -5.47 23.27 6.46
C ARG A 228 -4.88 22.63 7.70
N GLU A 229 -4.71 23.43 8.74
CA GLU A 229 -4.26 22.99 10.05
C GLU A 229 -5.04 23.69 11.15
N THR A 230 -5.22 23.01 12.29
CA THR A 230 -5.82 23.59 13.49
C THR A 230 -5.06 23.13 14.73
N VAL A 231 -4.90 24.05 15.68
CA VAL A 231 -4.33 23.79 17.01
C VAL A 231 -5.41 23.54 18.07
N GLN A 232 -6.67 23.71 17.70
CA GLN A 232 -7.82 23.45 18.56
C GLN A 232 -8.58 22.22 18.05
N PRO A 233 -9.18 21.41 18.95
CA PRO A 233 -10.11 20.36 18.56
C PRO A 233 -11.19 20.96 17.65
N ALA A 234 -11.29 20.46 16.43
CA ALA A 234 -12.28 20.89 15.46
C ALA A 234 -13.06 19.68 14.97
N ALA A 235 -14.36 19.85 14.84
CA ALA A 235 -15.25 18.80 14.33
C ALA A 235 -14.89 18.48 12.87
N VAL A 236 -15.06 17.21 12.46
CA VAL A 236 -14.73 16.73 11.10
C VAL A 236 -15.47 17.56 10.05
N GLU A 237 -16.72 17.92 10.34
CA GLU A 237 -17.62 18.71 9.50
C GLU A 237 -17.03 20.09 9.15
N SER A 238 -16.19 20.64 10.03
CA SER A 238 -15.55 21.94 9.81
C SER A 238 -14.49 21.91 8.70
N PHE A 239 -14.02 20.72 8.29
CA PHE A 239 -13.06 20.50 7.22
C PHE A 239 -13.71 20.08 5.90
N ASP A 240 -14.98 19.67 5.93
CA ASP A 240 -15.67 19.03 4.80
C ASP A 240 -15.67 19.89 3.54
N ARG A 241 -15.90 21.20 3.69
CA ARG A 241 -15.88 22.15 2.57
C ARG A 241 -14.49 22.21 1.92
N ASP A 242 -13.44 22.38 2.70
CA ASP A 242 -12.07 22.56 2.20
C ASP A 242 -11.57 21.25 1.56
N ALA A 243 -11.90 20.10 2.16
CA ALA A 243 -11.58 18.78 1.63
C ALA A 243 -12.31 18.51 0.30
N THR A 244 -13.62 18.75 0.27
CA THR A 244 -14.45 18.57 -0.92
C THR A 244 -14.00 19.48 -2.05
N GLU A 245 -13.70 20.75 -1.76
CA GLU A 245 -13.19 21.69 -2.76
C GLU A 245 -11.84 21.23 -3.34
N ALA A 246 -10.92 20.80 -2.48
CA ALA A 246 -9.63 20.27 -2.92
C ALA A 246 -9.79 19.03 -3.82
N MET A 247 -10.70 18.11 -3.48
CA MET A 247 -10.98 16.92 -4.27
C MET A 247 -11.70 17.24 -5.60
N ARG A 248 -12.68 18.14 -5.58
CA ARG A 248 -13.33 18.64 -6.81
C ARG A 248 -12.32 19.29 -7.76
N ASN A 249 -11.41 20.09 -7.22
CA ASN A 249 -10.36 20.73 -8.00
C ASN A 249 -9.39 19.70 -8.60
N TYR A 250 -9.05 18.65 -7.85
CA TYR A 250 -8.26 17.53 -8.37
C TYR A 250 -8.96 16.81 -9.53
N LEU A 251 -10.25 16.46 -9.39
CA LEU A 251 -11.00 15.71 -10.40
C LEU A 251 -11.15 16.42 -11.76
N ARG A 252 -10.94 17.75 -11.82
CA ARG A 252 -10.92 18.49 -13.09
C ARG A 252 -9.72 18.12 -13.96
N ARG A 253 -8.61 17.75 -13.34
CA ARG A 253 -7.39 17.30 -14.01
C ARG A 253 -6.68 16.33 -13.06
N PRO A 254 -7.18 15.09 -12.95
CA PRO A 254 -6.57 14.08 -12.11
C PRO A 254 -5.11 13.92 -12.49
N ALA A 255 -4.27 13.51 -11.53
CA ALA A 255 -2.95 13.06 -11.87
C ALA A 255 -3.10 11.80 -12.74
N GLY A 256 -2.90 11.96 -14.05
CA GLY A 256 -2.39 10.89 -14.88
C GLY A 256 -0.90 10.72 -14.63
N LEU A 257 -0.26 9.88 -15.42
CA LEU A 257 1.19 9.93 -15.50
C LEU A 257 1.60 11.05 -16.45
N MET A 258 2.07 12.18 -15.91
CA MET A 258 3.04 12.94 -16.72
C MET A 258 4.24 12.02 -16.92
N LYS A 259 4.70 11.86 -18.17
CA LYS A 259 5.84 11.00 -18.55
C LYS A 259 6.91 11.06 -17.45
N THR A 260 7.07 9.98 -16.70
CA THR A 260 8.26 9.78 -15.88
C THR A 260 9.45 9.74 -16.83
N GLY A 261 10.54 10.42 -16.47
CA GLY A 261 11.76 10.32 -17.25
C GLY A 261 12.20 8.85 -17.33
N PRO A 262 12.84 8.41 -18.43
CA PRO A 262 13.42 7.07 -18.46
C PRO A 262 14.35 6.84 -17.26
N GLY A 263 14.13 5.76 -16.51
CA GLY A 263 14.91 5.42 -15.31
C GLY A 263 14.51 6.17 -14.04
N GLU A 264 13.51 7.06 -14.08
CA GLU A 264 12.92 7.62 -12.87
C GLU A 264 11.89 6.65 -12.28
N PRO A 265 11.80 6.53 -10.94
CA PRO A 265 10.80 5.70 -10.29
C PRO A 265 9.39 6.05 -10.76
N LEU A 266 8.56 5.03 -10.99
CA LEU A 266 7.14 5.24 -11.18
C LEU A 266 6.53 5.77 -9.87
N PRO A 267 5.57 6.70 -9.95
CA PRO A 267 4.99 7.31 -8.76
C PRO A 267 4.13 6.30 -8.00
N SER A 268 4.71 5.55 -7.07
CA SER A 268 3.96 4.72 -6.13
C SER A 268 3.12 5.62 -5.22
N CYS A 269 1.87 5.26 -4.96
CA CYS A 269 1.01 6.12 -4.17
C CYS A 269 1.60 6.33 -2.77
N LEU A 270 1.99 7.57 -2.43
CA LEU A 270 2.73 7.85 -1.21
C LEU A 270 1.90 7.46 0.02
N MET A 271 2.42 6.52 0.82
CA MET A 271 1.78 6.01 2.04
C MET A 271 0.31 5.61 1.75
N PRO A 272 0.10 4.55 0.94
CA PRO A 272 -1.23 4.15 0.49
C PRO A 272 -2.16 3.79 1.66
N GLU A 273 -1.59 3.40 2.81
CA GLU A 273 -2.30 3.18 4.07
C GLU A 273 -3.02 4.43 4.60
N LEU A 274 -2.63 5.64 4.19
CA LEU A 274 -3.35 6.88 4.51
C LEU A 274 -4.36 7.27 3.43
N MET A 275 -4.23 6.74 2.20
CA MET A 275 -5.20 6.96 1.12
C MET A 275 -6.36 5.98 1.17
N LEU A 276 -6.09 4.73 1.55
CA LEU A 276 -7.06 3.63 1.73
C LEU A 276 -6.90 3.00 3.13
N PRO A 277 -7.11 3.78 4.21
CA PRO A 277 -6.93 3.30 5.58
C PRO A 277 -7.97 2.23 5.92
N VAL A 278 -7.53 1.19 6.63
CA VAL A 278 -8.43 0.21 7.26
C VAL A 278 -8.17 0.24 8.76
N PRO A 279 -8.99 0.96 9.55
CA PRO A 279 -8.76 1.13 10.99
C PRO A 279 -8.74 -0.22 11.70
N ALA A 280 -7.81 -0.42 12.64
CA ALA A 280 -7.66 -1.66 13.39
C ALA A 280 -9.02 -2.15 13.95
N ALA A 281 -9.20 -3.47 14.07
CA ALA A 281 -10.39 -3.98 14.74
C ALA A 281 -10.44 -3.39 16.16
N GLY A 282 -11.55 -2.71 16.48
CA GLY A 282 -11.79 -2.27 17.85
C GLY A 282 -12.01 -3.53 18.68
N TYR A 283 -11.04 -3.90 19.49
CA TYR A 283 -11.17 -4.96 20.48
C TYR A 283 -11.72 -4.38 21.79
#